data_AF-A0A3Q3K894-F1
#
_entry.id   AF-A0A3Q3K894-F1
#
_cell.length_a   1.000
_cell.length_b   1.000
_cell.length_c   1.000
_cell.angle_alpha   90.00
_cell.angle_beta   90.00
_cell.angle_gamma   90.00
#
_symmetry.space_group_name_H-M   'P 1'
#
loop_
_entity.id
_entity.type
_entity.pdbx_description
1 polymer ?
#
loop_
_entity_poly.entity_id
_entity_poly.type
_entity_poly.pdbx_seq_one_letter_code
_entity_poly.pdbx_strand_id
1 'polypeptide(L)'
;MQRESQNEQEAVQKRTFTKWINSHLAKHKPPLEVNDLFEDIKDGVKLLALLEVLSGQRLPCEQGRQLKRIHWVSNIGAALKFLEGRKIKLVNIHATDIADGRPSIVLGLIWTVILYFQIEELTSNLPALQALSNSNSSVESIANSETGSPPMKRKVVNKFQGNAKKALLRWVQCTAAKQYGIEVKDFGPSWRDGVAFQSVVHAIRPDLVDMEAVRRRSNRENLEEAFALAENELGIPRLLDPEDVDVDKPDEKSIMTYVAQFLKHYPNPHHAETDGQQDEVPCFKPVREERKMLRELKVFLDQLERDVLRAQGAEGNLTDKYQGFKSFRVQYEMKKKQTDPLLQPLHKDGKLSVDQALVKQAWDRVCARLLDWHIHLDKSLPGPLGVIGAWLHRAEMALREDVPIQHAHEETANVLHRKLEQHKVKLADLWVVFDAYHAFVLHRYSIKEINLNMILCFHFAGGITKPGITQADLPADPQGQISEWCACPT
;
A
#
# COMPACT_ATOMS: atom_id res chain seq x y z
N MET A 1 41.24 23.55 5.16
CA MET A 1 40.25 23.40 4.06
C MET A 1 39.31 22.20 4.21
N GLN A 2 39.73 20.93 4.04
CA GLN A 2 38.79 19.78 4.11
C GLN A 2 38.15 19.55 5.51
N ARG A 3 38.90 19.74 6.60
CA ARG A 3 38.37 19.61 7.97
C ARG A 3 37.46 20.78 8.36
N GLU A 4 37.78 21.99 7.93
CA GLU A 4 36.93 23.18 8.16
C GLU A 4 35.60 23.05 7.44
N SER A 5 35.61 22.64 6.17
CA SER A 5 34.38 22.38 5.40
C SER A 5 33.51 21.26 6.01
N GLN A 6 34.12 20.23 6.61
CA GLN A 6 33.37 19.20 7.34
C GLN A 6 32.73 19.74 8.62
N ASN A 7 33.44 20.58 9.38
CA ASN A 7 32.92 21.19 10.60
C ASN A 7 31.77 22.17 10.29
N GLU A 8 31.86 22.91 9.19
CA GLU A 8 30.77 23.79 8.73
C GLU A 8 29.53 22.99 8.35
N GLN A 9 29.68 21.90 7.57
CA GLN A 9 28.55 21.01 7.26
C GLN A 9 27.94 20.37 8.51
N GLU A 10 28.76 19.99 9.49
CA GLU A 10 28.29 19.48 10.77
C GLU A 10 27.46 20.53 11.53
N ALA A 11 27.90 21.79 11.52
CA ALA A 11 27.20 22.90 12.17
C ALA A 11 25.85 23.20 11.49
N VAL A 12 25.81 23.24 10.16
CA VAL A 12 24.56 23.41 9.38
C VAL A 12 23.58 22.27 9.67
N GLN A 13 24.08 21.04 9.67
CA GLN A 13 23.27 19.86 9.95
C GLN A 13 22.75 19.87 11.39
N LYS A 14 23.57 20.26 12.37
CA LYS A 14 23.15 20.46 13.76
C LYS A 14 22.00 21.47 13.85
N ARG A 15 22.12 22.65 13.23
CA ARG A 15 21.06 23.66 13.23
C ARG A 15 19.76 23.14 12.60
N THR A 16 19.86 22.58 11.41
CA THR A 16 18.71 22.05 10.66
C THR A 16 17.98 20.96 11.44
N PHE A 17 18.73 20.00 11.99
CA PHE A 17 18.15 18.91 12.79
C PHE A 17 17.58 19.40 14.11
N THR A 18 18.18 20.41 14.74
CA THR A 18 17.63 21.03 15.96
C THR A 18 16.28 21.69 15.67
N LYS A 19 16.18 22.53 14.64
CA LYS A 19 14.91 23.14 14.19
C LYS A 19 13.87 22.07 13.86
N TRP A 20 14.29 20.99 13.18
CA TRP A 20 13.40 19.87 12.86
C TRP A 20 12.87 19.17 14.12
N ILE A 21 13.73 18.83 15.09
CA ILE A 21 13.34 18.21 16.35
C ILE A 21 12.34 19.11 17.09
N ASN A 22 12.63 20.40 17.20
CA ASN A 22 11.76 21.36 17.89
C ASN A 22 10.38 21.48 17.22
N SER A 23 10.29 21.37 15.88
CA SER A 23 9.01 21.36 15.17
C SER A 23 8.08 20.19 15.57
N HIS A 24 8.65 19.09 16.07
CA HIS A 24 7.90 17.95 16.60
C HIS A 24 7.72 18.03 18.11
N LEU A 25 8.76 18.37 18.87
CA LEU A 25 8.68 18.46 20.32
C LEU A 25 7.74 19.57 20.83
N ALA A 26 7.49 20.60 20.03
CA ALA A 26 6.43 21.58 20.29
C ALA A 26 5.03 20.93 20.41
N LYS A 27 4.82 19.74 19.82
CA LYS A 27 3.56 18.98 19.88
C LYS A 27 3.49 18.03 21.08
N HIS A 28 4.61 17.80 21.77
CA HIS A 28 4.64 16.99 22.98
C HIS A 28 3.90 17.69 24.13
N LYS A 29 3.39 16.92 25.10
CA LYS A 29 2.68 17.46 26.28
C LYS A 29 3.36 16.97 27.56
N PRO A 30 4.03 17.86 28.35
CA PRO A 30 4.26 19.28 28.08
C PRO A 30 5.25 19.52 26.91
N PRO A 31 5.21 20.68 26.23
CA PRO A 31 6.15 20.99 25.16
C PRO A 31 7.60 20.91 25.62
N LEU A 32 8.47 20.40 24.75
CA LEU A 32 9.91 20.31 25.00
C LEU A 32 10.65 21.04 23.89
N GLU A 33 11.87 21.47 24.20
CA GLU A 33 12.75 22.17 23.26
C GLU A 33 14.19 21.71 23.44
N VAL A 34 14.91 21.62 22.34
CA VAL A 34 16.35 21.38 22.24
C VAL A 34 17.03 22.69 21.89
N ASN A 35 17.99 23.12 22.71
CA ASN A 35 18.82 24.30 22.47
C ASN A 35 20.18 23.89 21.91
N ASP A 36 20.85 22.94 22.57
CA ASP A 36 22.07 22.33 22.06
C ASP A 36 21.85 20.83 21.87
N LEU A 37 21.69 20.42 20.60
CA LEU A 37 21.47 19.02 20.23
C LEU A 37 22.46 18.03 20.84
N PHE A 38 23.73 18.40 21.00
CA PHE A 38 24.74 17.47 21.50
C PHE A 38 24.73 17.32 23.01
N GLU A 39 24.20 18.31 23.74
CA GLU A 39 24.04 18.25 25.19
C GLU A 39 22.65 17.78 25.60
N ASP A 40 21.61 18.34 24.99
CA ASP A 40 20.21 18.14 25.37
C ASP A 40 19.65 16.74 25.07
N ILE A 41 20.35 15.95 24.24
CA ILE A 41 19.96 14.58 23.87
C ILE A 41 20.58 13.52 24.79
N LYS A 42 21.60 13.88 25.59
CA LYS A 42 22.47 12.93 26.31
C LYS A 42 21.73 12.11 27.35
N ASP A 43 20.65 12.63 27.94
CA ASP A 43 19.84 11.92 28.93
C ASP A 43 18.81 10.96 28.32
N GLY A 44 18.65 10.98 27.00
CA GLY A 44 17.69 10.16 26.24
C GLY A 44 16.23 10.61 26.36
N VAL A 45 15.90 11.58 27.22
CA VAL A 45 14.51 11.97 27.48
C VAL A 45 13.88 12.64 26.26
N LYS A 46 14.57 13.63 25.69
CA LYS A 46 14.08 14.33 24.49
C LYS A 46 14.08 13.42 23.25
N LEU A 47 14.99 12.46 23.18
CA LEU A 47 15.02 11.45 22.12
C LEU A 47 13.79 10.54 22.19
N LEU A 48 13.47 10.03 23.38
CA LEU A 48 12.27 9.22 23.59
C LEU A 48 11.01 10.03 23.28
N ALA A 49 10.88 11.25 23.80
CA ALA A 49 9.73 12.12 23.54
C ALA A 49 9.53 12.40 22.04
N LEU A 50 10.63 12.62 21.30
CA LEU A 50 10.59 12.77 19.84
C LEU A 50 10.03 11.51 19.17
N LEU A 51 10.52 10.34 19.54
CA LEU A 51 10.03 9.07 19.00
C LEU A 51 8.57 8.81 19.38
N GLU A 52 8.12 9.21 20.57
CA GLU A 52 6.70 9.15 20.94
C GLU A 52 5.84 10.02 20.02
N VAL A 53 6.25 11.27 19.77
CA VAL A 53 5.52 12.19 18.89
C VAL A 53 5.47 11.67 17.45
N LEU A 54 6.59 11.16 16.93
CA LEU A 54 6.68 10.65 15.56
C LEU A 54 5.89 9.35 15.36
N SER A 55 5.89 8.48 16.37
CA SER A 55 5.27 7.15 16.24
C SER A 55 3.84 7.06 16.77
N GLY A 56 3.40 8.03 17.57
CA GLY A 56 2.14 7.99 18.30
C GLY A 56 2.11 6.97 19.44
N GLN A 57 3.24 6.36 19.80
CA GLN A 57 3.33 5.30 20.82
C GLN A 57 4.04 5.81 22.07
N ARG A 58 3.57 5.39 23.25
CA ARG A 58 4.25 5.67 24.52
C ARG A 58 5.45 4.74 24.68
N LEU A 59 6.59 5.31 25.09
CA LEU A 59 7.84 4.60 25.29
C LEU A 59 8.23 4.62 26.77
N PRO A 60 8.84 3.53 27.30
CA PRO A 60 9.34 3.53 28.65
C PRO A 60 10.46 4.56 28.78
N CYS A 61 10.31 5.47 29.74
CA CYS A 61 11.26 6.53 30.02
C CYS A 61 11.53 6.55 31.52
N GLU A 62 12.80 6.38 31.91
CA GLU A 62 13.23 6.59 33.28
C GLU A 62 13.23 8.09 33.57
N GLN A 63 12.39 8.48 34.52
CA GLN A 63 12.19 9.87 34.95
C GLN A 63 12.53 9.99 36.44
N GLY A 64 13.20 11.08 36.82
CA GLY A 64 13.54 11.33 38.22
C GLY A 64 14.31 12.62 38.43
N ARG A 65 14.31 13.12 39.68
CA ARG A 65 14.96 14.40 40.05
C ARG A 65 16.50 14.38 39.89
N GLN A 66 17.12 13.20 39.78
CA GLN A 66 18.58 13.03 39.67
C GLN A 66 18.91 11.88 38.71
N LEU A 67 18.82 12.15 37.40
CA LEU A 67 19.27 11.18 36.39
C LEU A 67 20.80 11.10 36.40
N LYS A 68 21.33 9.89 36.59
CA LYS A 68 22.76 9.60 36.44
C LYS A 68 23.01 9.00 35.06
N ARG A 69 24.26 9.00 34.63
CA ARG A 69 24.69 8.44 33.33
C ARG A 69 24.17 7.03 33.05
N ILE A 70 23.99 6.19 34.06
CA ILE A 70 23.40 4.85 33.87
C ILE A 70 21.95 4.91 33.38
N HIS A 71 21.15 5.83 33.92
CA HIS A 71 19.76 6.06 33.48
C HIS A 71 19.74 6.67 32.07
N TRP A 72 20.70 7.55 31.75
CA TRP A 72 20.84 8.12 30.41
C TRP A 72 21.06 7.04 29.35
N VAL A 73 22.01 6.14 29.61
CA VAL A 73 22.31 5.00 28.74
C VAL A 73 21.10 4.05 28.64
N SER A 74 20.36 3.85 29.73
CA SER A 74 19.12 3.06 29.74
C SER A 74 18.04 3.68 28.84
N ASN A 75 17.75 4.98 28.99
CA ASN A 75 16.78 5.71 28.17
C ASN A 75 17.15 5.70 26.68
N ILE A 76 18.42 5.97 26.37
CA ILE A 76 18.91 5.89 24.99
C ILE A 76 18.80 4.45 24.48
N GLY A 77 19.15 3.46 25.30
CA GLY A 77 19.00 2.04 24.97
C GLY A 77 17.56 1.66 24.62
N ALA A 78 16.58 2.18 25.36
CA ALA A 78 15.16 2.00 25.05
C ALA A 78 14.78 2.61 23.70
N ALA A 79 15.29 3.82 23.39
CA ALA A 79 15.08 4.47 22.10
C ALA A 79 15.69 3.68 20.93
N LEU A 80 16.93 3.19 21.09
CA LEU A 80 17.59 2.39 20.05
C LEU A 80 16.88 1.05 19.84
N LYS A 81 16.48 0.38 20.92
CA LYS A 81 15.71 -0.88 20.85
C LYS A 81 14.37 -0.69 20.14
N PHE A 82 13.70 0.44 20.34
CA PHE A 82 12.48 0.77 19.62
C PHE A 82 12.72 0.91 18.10
N LEU A 83 13.78 1.59 17.70
CA LEU A 83 14.16 1.73 16.29
C LEU A 83 14.52 0.37 15.66
N GLU A 84 15.29 -0.46 16.37
CA GLU A 84 15.62 -1.83 15.93
C GLU A 84 14.36 -2.71 15.80
N GLY A 85 13.39 -2.57 16.71
CA GLY A 85 12.10 -3.25 16.65
C GLY A 85 11.30 -2.91 15.39
N ARG A 86 11.52 -1.72 14.80
CA ARG A 86 10.96 -1.30 13.51
C ARG A 86 11.82 -1.72 12.31
N LYS A 87 12.80 -2.61 12.52
CA LYS A 87 13.76 -3.12 11.53
C LYS A 87 14.69 -2.04 10.96
N ILE A 88 14.92 -0.95 11.70
CA ILE A 88 15.86 0.10 11.32
C ILE A 88 17.28 -0.35 11.68
N LYS A 89 18.21 -0.22 10.73
CA LYS A 89 19.61 -0.63 10.93
C LYS A 89 20.43 0.50 11.56
N LEU A 90 20.86 0.30 12.80
CA LEU A 90 21.74 1.21 13.53
C LEU A 90 23.21 0.78 13.39
N VAL A 91 23.88 1.23 12.34
CA VAL A 91 25.28 0.88 12.08
C VAL A 91 26.20 1.82 12.85
N ASN A 92 27.02 1.28 13.75
CA ASN A 92 27.99 2.03 14.57
C ASN A 92 27.36 3.13 15.44
N ILE A 93 26.14 2.91 15.93
CA ILE A 93 25.45 3.82 16.85
C ILE A 93 25.26 3.07 18.16
N HIS A 94 25.94 3.49 19.22
CA HIS A 94 25.83 2.89 20.55
C HIS A 94 25.30 3.90 21.57
N ALA A 95 24.57 3.41 22.57
CA ALA A 95 23.92 4.27 23.57
C ALA A 95 24.92 5.12 24.37
N THR A 96 26.10 4.58 24.68
CA THR A 96 27.16 5.30 25.40
C THR A 96 27.65 6.53 24.65
N ASP A 97 27.74 6.43 23.33
CA ASP A 97 28.28 7.47 22.47
C ASP A 97 27.34 8.67 22.35
N ILE A 98 26.04 8.39 22.40
CA ILE A 98 24.99 9.41 22.42
C ILE A 98 24.94 10.05 23.81
N ALA A 99 25.09 9.27 24.88
CA ALA A 99 25.19 9.79 26.25
C ALA A 99 26.45 10.66 26.46
N ASP A 100 27.50 10.44 25.65
CA ASP A 100 28.69 11.28 25.57
C ASP A 100 28.53 12.52 24.69
N GLY A 101 27.44 12.63 23.93
CA GLY A 101 27.20 13.76 23.03
C GLY A 101 28.11 13.78 21.80
N ARG A 102 28.60 12.62 21.34
CA ARG A 102 29.52 12.55 20.18
C ARG A 102 28.84 13.09 18.91
N PRO A 103 29.27 14.24 18.34
CA PRO A 103 28.51 14.95 17.29
C PRO A 103 28.10 14.10 16.09
N SER A 104 29.06 13.42 15.47
CA SER A 104 28.82 12.60 14.27
C SER A 104 27.85 11.44 14.49
N ILE A 105 27.79 10.90 15.70
CA ILE A 105 26.88 9.80 16.05
C ILE A 105 25.50 10.32 16.39
N VAL A 106 25.40 11.44 17.12
CA VAL A 106 24.14 12.10 17.39
C VAL A 106 23.47 12.51 16.07
N LEU A 107 24.20 13.19 15.17
CA LEU A 107 23.69 13.55 13.85
C LEU A 107 23.36 12.32 12.99
N GLY A 108 24.17 11.26 13.07
CA GLY A 108 23.91 9.99 12.39
C GLY A 108 22.61 9.33 12.85
N LEU A 109 22.33 9.35 14.15
CA LEU A 109 21.08 8.86 14.73
C LEU A 109 19.89 9.70 14.30
N ILE A 110 19.95 11.03 14.47
CA ILE A 110 18.84 11.91 14.11
C ILE A 110 18.55 11.83 12.61
N TRP A 111 19.58 11.75 11.76
CA TRP A 111 19.40 11.48 10.33
C TRP A 111 18.66 10.16 10.08
N THR A 112 19.02 9.10 10.80
CA THR A 112 18.35 7.80 10.68
C THR A 112 16.86 7.92 11.03
N VAL A 113 16.53 8.68 12.08
CA VAL A 113 15.15 8.96 12.49
C VAL A 113 14.40 9.76 11.42
N ILE A 114 14.98 10.85 10.90
CA ILE A 114 14.39 11.67 9.83
C ILE A 114 14.16 10.83 8.57
N LEU A 115 15.19 10.09 8.14
CA LEU A 115 15.14 9.27 6.95
C LEU A 115 13.99 8.28 7.03
N TYR A 116 13.78 7.63 8.18
CA TYR A 116 12.72 6.64 8.35
C TYR A 116 11.32 7.27 8.52
N PHE A 117 11.13 8.11 9.54
CA PHE A 117 9.82 8.64 9.94
C PHE A 117 9.31 9.79 9.07
N GLN A 118 10.17 10.40 8.26
CA GLN A 118 9.73 11.45 7.36
C GLN A 118 9.93 11.02 5.92
N ILE A 119 11.17 10.74 5.49
CA ILE A 119 11.44 10.62 4.05
C ILE A 119 10.94 9.27 3.52
N GLU A 120 11.32 8.15 4.12
CA GLU A 120 10.92 6.79 3.72
C GLU A 120 9.41 6.61 3.83
N GLU A 121 8.80 7.03 4.95
CA GLU A 121 7.35 6.96 5.10
C GLU A 121 6.63 7.76 4.00
N LEU A 122 6.99 9.03 3.77
CA LEU A 122 6.37 9.86 2.72
C LEU A 122 6.59 9.29 1.32
N THR A 123 7.80 8.81 1.04
CA THR A 123 8.16 8.30 -0.30
C THR A 123 7.66 6.89 -0.57
N SER A 124 7.46 6.06 0.45
CA SER A 124 6.80 4.76 0.31
C SER A 124 5.30 4.91 0.01
N ASN A 125 4.70 6.02 0.48
CA ASN A 125 3.29 6.33 0.28
C ASN A 125 3.03 7.07 -1.04
N LEU A 126 4.07 7.43 -1.82
CA LEU A 126 3.95 8.03 -3.15
C LEU A 126 3.66 6.93 -4.20
N PRO A 127 2.43 6.84 -4.74
CA PRO A 127 2.05 5.77 -5.67
C PRO A 127 2.81 5.83 -7.01
N ALA A 128 3.29 7.03 -7.38
CA ALA A 128 3.96 7.30 -8.66
C ALA A 128 5.32 6.60 -8.86
N LEU A 129 5.92 6.04 -7.80
CA LEU A 129 7.31 5.55 -7.85
C LEU A 129 7.43 4.03 -7.84
N GLN A 130 6.37 3.30 -7.50
CA GLN A 130 6.36 1.84 -7.53
C GLN A 130 6.36 1.29 -8.96
N ALA A 131 5.62 1.92 -9.89
CA ALA A 131 5.56 1.48 -11.29
C ALA A 131 6.92 1.53 -12.01
N LEU A 132 7.79 2.51 -11.67
CA LEU A 132 9.14 2.62 -12.24
C LEU A 132 10.24 1.93 -11.41
N SER A 133 9.92 1.39 -10.24
CA SER A 133 10.88 0.59 -9.45
C SER A 133 11.01 -0.84 -9.97
N ASN A 134 10.05 -1.31 -10.78
CA ASN A 134 10.08 -2.63 -11.40
C ASN A 134 10.88 -2.68 -12.72
N SER A 135 11.29 -1.52 -13.25
CA SER A 135 12.22 -1.44 -14.39
C SER A 135 13.68 -1.31 -13.90
N ASN A 136 14.20 -2.36 -13.28
CA ASN A 136 15.64 -2.62 -13.26
C ASN A 136 15.93 -3.69 -14.31
N SER A 137 15.86 -3.33 -15.59
CA SER A 137 16.35 -4.17 -16.68
C SER A 137 17.86 -4.06 -16.76
N SER A 138 18.49 -5.22 -16.61
CA SER A 138 19.89 -5.57 -16.82
C SER A 138 20.51 -4.99 -18.09
N VAL A 139 21.66 -4.32 -17.94
CA VAL A 139 22.78 -4.38 -18.89
C VAL A 139 24.06 -3.95 -18.15
N GLU A 140 24.78 -4.91 -17.58
CA GLU A 140 26.22 -4.79 -17.38
C GLU A 140 26.87 -5.54 -18.55
N SER A 141 27.39 -4.77 -19.51
CA SER A 141 28.21 -5.30 -20.61
C SER A 141 29.64 -5.39 -20.12
N ILE A 142 30.17 -6.61 -20.16
CA ILE A 142 31.58 -6.94 -19.90
C ILE A 142 32.47 -6.28 -20.95
N ALA A 143 33.51 -5.57 -20.51
CA ALA A 143 34.74 -5.39 -21.26
C ALA A 143 35.93 -5.41 -20.28
N ASN A 144 36.75 -6.46 -20.39
CA ASN A 144 38.00 -6.64 -19.67
C ASN A 144 39.07 -5.65 -20.15
N SER A 145 39.91 -5.16 -19.24
CA SER A 145 41.37 -5.13 -19.43
C SER A 145 42.07 -4.99 -18.07
N GLU A 146 43.15 -5.73 -17.95
CA GLU A 146 43.96 -5.96 -16.76
C GLU A 146 44.68 -4.69 -16.27
N THR A 147 44.87 -4.57 -14.96
CA THR A 147 46.15 -4.22 -14.28
C THR A 147 45.93 -4.13 -12.77
N GLY A 148 46.82 -4.76 -12.01
CA GLY A 148 46.67 -4.98 -10.57
C GLY A 148 47.01 -3.78 -9.68
N SER A 149 46.26 -3.64 -8.58
CA SER A 149 46.67 -3.08 -7.28
C SER A 149 45.52 -3.17 -6.24
N PRO A 150 45.81 -3.23 -4.93
CA PRO A 150 44.94 -3.81 -3.89
C PRO A 150 43.82 -2.89 -3.38
N PRO A 151 42.78 -3.43 -2.70
CA PRO A 151 41.50 -2.74 -2.58
C PRO A 151 41.50 -1.70 -1.45
N MET A 152 41.25 -0.44 -1.81
CA MET A 152 40.80 0.57 -0.87
C MET A 152 39.39 0.24 -0.36
N LYS A 153 39.21 0.40 0.95
CA LYS A 153 38.01 0.14 1.75
C LYS A 153 36.72 0.56 1.02
N ARG A 154 35.93 -0.42 0.58
CA ARG A 154 34.60 -0.22 -0.01
C ARG A 154 33.66 0.36 1.05
N LYS A 155 33.17 1.58 0.83
CA LYS A 155 32.00 2.13 1.53
C LYS A 155 30.80 1.24 1.19
N VAL A 156 30.30 0.52 2.19
CA VAL A 156 29.02 -0.20 2.10
C VAL A 156 27.92 0.84 2.11
N VAL A 157 27.44 1.23 0.93
CA VAL A 157 26.24 2.06 0.80
C VAL A 157 25.02 1.19 1.08
N ASN A 158 24.27 1.54 2.12
CA ASN A 158 23.03 0.88 2.47
C ASN A 158 22.03 0.96 1.31
N LYS A 159 21.68 -0.19 0.73
CA LYS A 159 20.78 -0.36 -0.42
C LYS A 159 19.38 0.26 -0.22
N PHE A 160 18.98 0.54 1.03
CA PHE A 160 17.69 1.16 1.39
C PHE A 160 17.68 2.69 1.25
N GLN A 161 18.76 3.38 1.66
CA GLN A 161 18.86 4.85 1.60
C GLN A 161 18.79 5.39 0.16
N GLY A 162 19.24 4.59 -0.81
CA GLY A 162 19.19 4.95 -2.24
C GLY A 162 17.78 5.08 -2.79
N ASN A 163 16.81 4.30 -2.28
CA ASN A 163 15.45 4.30 -2.82
C ASN A 163 14.68 5.55 -2.39
N ALA A 164 14.72 5.91 -1.10
CA ALA A 164 14.04 7.09 -0.57
C ALA A 164 14.60 8.40 -1.15
N LYS A 165 15.93 8.52 -1.25
CA LYS A 165 16.58 9.67 -1.90
C LYS A 165 16.14 9.79 -3.38
N LYS A 166 16.18 8.69 -4.13
CA LYS A 166 15.77 8.67 -5.54
C LYS A 166 14.28 9.01 -5.71
N ALA A 167 13.45 8.52 -4.80
CA ALA A 167 12.03 8.80 -4.77
C ALA A 167 11.74 10.28 -4.55
N LEU A 168 12.34 10.88 -3.51
CA LEU A 168 12.20 12.30 -3.22
C LEU A 168 12.72 13.15 -4.39
N LEU A 169 13.87 12.78 -4.97
CA LEU A 169 14.44 13.49 -6.12
C LEU A 169 13.48 13.47 -7.32
N ARG A 170 12.86 12.32 -7.59
CA ARG A 170 11.86 12.22 -8.66
C ARG A 170 10.62 13.07 -8.37
N TRP A 171 10.13 13.09 -7.13
CA TRP A 171 9.02 13.96 -6.77
C TRP A 171 9.37 15.41 -7.08
N VAL A 172 10.55 15.88 -6.65
CA VAL A 172 11.02 17.23 -6.98
C VAL A 172 11.11 17.43 -8.49
N GLN A 173 11.67 16.50 -9.27
CA GLN A 173 11.75 16.64 -10.72
C GLN A 173 10.39 16.65 -11.45
N CYS A 174 9.33 16.17 -10.79
CA CYS A 174 7.96 16.23 -11.31
C CYS A 174 7.24 17.51 -10.88
N THR A 175 7.54 17.98 -9.67
CA THR A 175 6.96 19.21 -9.08
C THR A 175 7.66 20.47 -9.58
N ALA A 176 8.99 20.49 -9.54
CA ALA A 176 9.82 21.54 -10.10
C ALA A 176 9.60 21.58 -11.61
N ALA A 177 9.08 22.72 -12.08
CA ALA A 177 8.54 22.87 -13.41
C ALA A 177 9.61 22.69 -14.50
N LYS A 178 9.60 21.50 -15.15
CA LYS A 178 10.37 21.24 -16.38
C LYS A 178 10.10 22.26 -17.48
N GLN A 179 8.89 22.83 -17.50
CA GLN A 179 8.49 23.91 -18.42
C GLN A 179 9.39 25.15 -18.34
N TYR A 180 10.08 25.37 -17.21
CA TYR A 180 11.03 26.47 -17.04
C TYR A 180 12.49 26.06 -17.29
N GLY A 181 12.74 24.84 -17.79
CA GLY A 181 14.08 24.31 -18.07
C GLY A 181 14.91 23.97 -16.84
N ILE A 182 14.27 23.81 -15.67
CA ILE A 182 14.96 23.59 -14.39
C ILE A 182 15.30 22.10 -14.25
N GLU A 183 16.58 21.80 -14.08
CA GLU A 183 17.08 20.44 -13.90
C GLU A 183 17.62 20.22 -12.48
N VAL A 184 16.83 19.58 -11.61
CA VAL A 184 17.29 19.18 -10.28
C VAL A 184 17.93 17.79 -10.35
N LYS A 185 19.23 17.68 -10.12
CA LYS A 185 20.02 16.43 -10.29
C LYS A 185 20.42 15.77 -8.96
N ASP A 186 20.44 16.55 -7.89
CA ASP A 186 20.93 16.15 -6.57
C ASP A 186 20.17 16.89 -5.46
N PHE A 187 20.59 16.68 -4.21
CA PHE A 187 20.17 17.46 -3.05
C PHE A 187 21.29 18.36 -2.53
N GLY A 188 22.19 18.81 -3.40
CA GLY A 188 23.33 19.66 -3.05
C GLY A 188 23.40 20.85 -4.01
N PRO A 189 24.39 20.91 -4.93
CA PRO A 189 24.57 22.06 -5.82
C PRO A 189 23.33 22.49 -6.63
N SER A 190 22.43 21.55 -6.98
CA SER A 190 21.20 21.87 -7.72
C SER A 190 20.23 22.81 -6.98
N TRP A 191 20.45 23.04 -5.68
CA TRP A 191 19.60 23.87 -4.82
C TRP A 191 20.25 25.19 -4.39
N ARG A 192 21.55 25.36 -4.70
CA ARG A 192 22.36 26.49 -4.22
C ARG A 192 21.82 27.84 -4.68
N ASP A 193 21.31 27.91 -5.90
CA ASP A 193 20.83 29.15 -6.53
C ASP A 193 19.42 29.58 -6.08
N GLY A 194 18.74 28.75 -5.28
CA GLY A 194 17.38 28.98 -4.82
C GLY A 194 16.30 28.77 -5.88
N VAL A 195 16.65 28.58 -7.16
CA VAL A 195 15.69 28.45 -8.27
C VAL A 195 14.86 27.19 -8.12
N ALA A 196 15.47 26.09 -7.67
CA ALA A 196 14.77 24.85 -7.37
C ALA A 196 13.70 25.04 -6.27
N PHE A 197 14.02 25.73 -5.17
CA PHE A 197 13.06 26.03 -4.11
C PHE A 197 11.90 26.90 -4.62
N GLN A 198 12.22 27.97 -5.34
CA GLN A 198 11.24 28.86 -5.95
C GLN A 198 10.29 28.11 -6.88
N SER A 199 10.82 27.20 -7.70
CA SER A 199 10.01 26.39 -8.61
C SER A 199 9.05 25.43 -7.89
N VAL A 200 9.44 24.89 -6.73
CA VAL A 200 8.58 24.05 -5.90
C VAL A 200 7.46 24.88 -5.28
N VAL A 201 7.78 26.08 -4.78
CA VAL A 201 6.77 27.03 -4.26
C VAL A 201 5.78 27.43 -5.37
N HIS A 202 6.29 27.83 -6.54
CA HIS A 202 5.48 28.16 -7.70
C HIS A 202 4.56 27.00 -8.13
N ALA A 203 5.05 25.76 -8.13
CA ALA A 203 4.25 24.61 -8.49
C ALA A 203 3.11 24.31 -7.49
N ILE A 204 3.28 24.68 -6.21
CA ILE A 204 2.26 24.56 -5.17
C ILE A 204 1.25 25.71 -5.26
N ARG A 205 1.74 26.94 -5.47
CA ARG A 205 0.93 28.14 -5.57
C ARG A 205 1.55 29.10 -6.62
N PRO A 206 1.09 29.05 -7.88
CA PRO A 206 1.70 29.80 -8.98
C PRO A 206 1.70 31.33 -8.81
N ASP A 207 0.68 31.86 -8.12
CA ASP A 207 0.50 33.29 -7.87
C ASP A 207 1.55 33.91 -6.94
N LEU A 208 2.30 33.10 -6.19
CA LEU A 208 3.31 33.61 -5.25
C LEU A 208 4.66 33.95 -5.89
N VAL A 209 4.97 33.38 -7.06
CA VAL A 209 6.33 33.39 -7.61
C VAL A 209 6.32 33.75 -9.09
N ASP A 210 7.01 34.83 -9.44
CA ASP A 210 7.36 35.15 -10.82
C ASP A 210 8.70 34.48 -11.20
N MET A 211 8.61 33.38 -11.95
CA MET A 211 9.77 32.61 -12.40
C MET A 211 10.70 33.39 -13.35
N GLU A 212 10.24 34.43 -14.04
CA GLU A 212 11.10 35.28 -14.87
C GLU A 212 11.98 36.20 -14.00
N ALA A 213 11.43 36.73 -12.91
CA ALA A 213 12.19 37.51 -11.95
C ALA A 213 13.22 36.66 -11.19
N VAL A 214 12.86 35.42 -10.82
CA VAL A 214 13.75 34.46 -10.13
C VAL A 214 15.08 34.27 -10.88
N ARG A 215 15.06 34.16 -12.22
CA ARG A 215 16.28 33.93 -13.02
C ARG A 215 17.26 35.09 -13.01
N ARG A 216 16.83 36.30 -12.63
CA ARG A 216 17.66 37.51 -12.65
C ARG A 216 18.19 37.91 -11.27
N ARG A 217 17.70 37.27 -10.20
CA ARG A 217 18.07 37.56 -8.81
C ARG A 217 19.29 36.76 -8.36
N SER A 218 19.91 37.22 -7.28
CA SER A 218 20.99 36.48 -6.65
C SER A 218 20.49 35.21 -5.94
N ASN A 219 21.39 34.24 -5.74
CA ASN A 219 21.11 33.03 -4.96
C ASN A 219 20.47 33.35 -3.61
N ARG A 220 21.04 34.35 -2.92
CA ARG A 220 20.64 34.71 -1.56
C ARG A 220 19.21 35.25 -1.50
N GLU A 221 18.85 36.11 -2.45
CA GLU A 221 17.49 36.66 -2.56
C GLU A 221 16.47 35.56 -2.91
N ASN A 222 16.82 34.68 -3.85
CA ASN A 222 15.95 33.56 -4.23
C ASN A 222 15.70 32.61 -3.06
N LEU A 223 16.74 32.27 -2.30
CA LEU A 223 16.64 31.41 -1.11
C LEU A 223 15.83 32.06 0.01
N GLU A 224 16.12 33.32 0.35
CA GLU A 224 15.41 34.05 1.41
C GLU A 224 13.92 34.14 1.11
N GLU A 225 13.56 34.56 -0.10
CA GLU A 225 12.15 34.67 -0.48
C GLU A 225 11.46 33.30 -0.52
N ALA A 226 12.10 32.26 -1.05
CA ALA A 226 11.50 30.93 -1.09
C ALA A 226 11.22 30.39 0.33
N PHE A 227 12.11 30.65 1.27
CA PHE A 227 11.93 30.24 2.67
C PHE A 227 10.86 31.09 3.38
N ALA A 228 10.82 32.40 3.11
CA ALA A 228 9.79 33.29 3.63
C ALA A 228 8.39 32.93 3.12
N LEU A 229 8.25 32.63 1.81
CA LEU A 229 6.99 32.17 1.23
C LEU A 229 6.57 30.81 1.80
N ALA A 230 7.51 29.89 1.97
CA ALA A 230 7.22 28.58 2.56
C ALA A 230 6.66 28.71 3.99
N GLU A 231 7.22 29.58 4.82
CA GLU A 231 6.78 29.79 6.20
C GLU A 231 5.46 30.58 6.27
N ASN A 232 5.38 31.74 5.61
CA ASN A 232 4.28 32.67 5.74
C ASN A 232 3.03 32.24 4.95
N GLU A 233 3.22 31.65 3.77
CA GLU A 233 2.13 31.37 2.83
C GLU A 233 1.75 29.88 2.76
N LEU A 234 2.72 28.99 3.02
CA LEU A 234 2.54 27.54 2.93
C LEU A 234 2.55 26.82 4.30
N GLY A 235 2.85 27.54 5.39
CA GLY A 235 2.90 26.98 6.75
C GLY A 235 3.96 25.90 6.95
N ILE A 236 5.05 25.95 6.17
CA ILE A 236 6.20 25.04 6.24
C ILE A 236 7.30 25.71 7.08
N PRO A 237 7.62 25.21 8.29
CA PRO A 237 8.63 25.81 9.16
C PRO A 237 10.01 25.90 8.52
N ARG A 238 10.63 27.08 8.57
CA ARG A 238 11.95 27.35 8.02
C ARG A 238 13.05 26.59 8.76
N LEU A 239 13.62 25.56 8.13
CA LEU A 239 14.73 24.80 8.71
C LEU A 239 16.11 25.24 8.25
N LEU A 240 16.20 25.86 7.08
CA LEU A 240 17.45 26.27 6.46
C LEU A 240 17.57 27.79 6.47
N ASP A 241 18.80 28.25 6.57
CA ASP A 241 19.16 29.65 6.41
C ASP A 241 19.86 29.82 5.04
N PRO A 242 19.63 30.90 4.28
CA PRO A 242 20.17 31.07 2.94
C PRO A 242 21.69 30.97 2.85
N GLU A 243 22.41 31.46 3.86
CA GLU A 243 23.87 31.33 3.98
C GLU A 243 24.36 29.89 4.13
N ASP A 244 23.52 29.00 4.65
CA ASP A 244 23.85 27.58 4.84
C ASP A 244 23.69 26.78 3.54
N VAL A 245 22.96 27.34 2.56
CA VAL A 245 22.69 26.73 1.25
C VAL A 245 23.52 27.38 0.14
N ASP A 246 23.79 28.69 0.21
CA ASP A 246 24.60 29.42 -0.77
C ASP A 246 26.12 29.21 -0.54
N VAL A 247 26.52 27.95 -0.59
CA VAL A 247 27.90 27.47 -0.47
C VAL A 247 28.21 26.48 -1.60
N ASP A 248 29.49 26.22 -1.87
CA ASP A 248 29.88 25.36 -3.00
C ASP A 248 29.34 23.92 -2.89
N LYS A 249 29.22 23.40 -1.66
CA LYS A 249 28.72 22.05 -1.39
C LYS A 249 27.74 22.07 -0.21
N PRO A 250 26.47 22.37 -0.47
CA PRO A 250 25.43 22.35 0.55
C PRO A 250 25.26 20.95 1.14
N ASP A 251 24.88 20.85 2.42
CA ASP A 251 24.69 19.55 3.08
C ASP A 251 23.42 18.85 2.56
N GLU A 252 23.61 17.71 1.90
CA GLU A 252 22.51 17.00 1.24
C GLU A 252 21.41 16.56 2.22
N LYS A 253 21.80 16.15 3.43
CA LYS A 253 20.83 15.69 4.43
C LYS A 253 19.94 16.83 4.89
N SER A 254 20.53 18.00 5.13
CA SER A 254 19.79 19.20 5.52
C SER A 254 18.80 19.65 4.44
N ILE A 255 19.21 19.65 3.17
CA ILE A 255 18.30 19.93 2.04
C ILE A 255 17.19 18.88 1.96
N MET A 256 17.52 17.59 1.99
CA MET A 256 16.52 16.52 1.96
C MET A 256 15.50 16.64 3.09
N THR A 257 15.94 16.96 4.31
CA THR A 257 15.07 17.16 5.48
C THR A 257 14.08 18.30 5.25
N TYR A 258 14.53 19.41 4.67
CA TYR A 258 13.67 20.55 4.39
C TYR A 258 12.70 20.29 3.23
N VAL A 259 13.20 19.76 2.10
CA VAL A 259 12.39 19.42 0.93
C VAL A 259 11.31 18.39 1.26
N ALA A 260 11.61 17.42 2.12
CA ALA A 260 10.61 16.45 2.58
C ALA A 260 9.44 17.11 3.35
N GLN A 261 9.58 18.33 3.87
CA GLN A 261 8.43 19.05 4.44
C GLN A 261 7.46 19.53 3.37
N PHE A 262 7.96 20.01 2.23
CA PHE A 262 7.11 20.37 1.10
C PHE A 262 6.29 19.17 0.62
N LEU A 263 6.93 18.01 0.47
CA LEU A 263 6.23 16.76 0.13
C LEU A 263 5.18 16.37 1.18
N LYS A 264 5.48 16.55 2.47
CA LYS A 264 4.56 16.24 3.57
C LYS A 264 3.30 17.12 3.54
N HIS A 265 3.48 18.42 3.33
CA HIS A 265 2.38 19.39 3.34
C HIS A 265 1.61 19.40 2.01
N TYR A 266 2.31 19.21 0.90
CA TYR A 266 1.79 19.30 -0.46
C TYR A 266 2.22 18.09 -1.31
N PRO A 267 1.67 16.89 -1.06
CA PRO A 267 2.03 15.71 -1.83
C PRO A 267 1.66 15.82 -3.32
N ASN A 268 0.63 16.61 -3.65
CA ASN A 268 0.13 16.85 -5.00
C ASN A 268 -0.10 18.36 -5.25
N PRO A 269 0.94 19.10 -5.67
CA PRO A 269 0.90 20.56 -5.83
C PRO A 269 -0.16 21.10 -6.83
N HIS A 270 -0.56 20.31 -7.82
CA HIS A 270 -1.44 20.74 -8.93
C HIS A 270 -2.96 20.70 -8.66
N HIS A 271 -3.40 20.70 -7.39
CA HIS A 271 -4.82 20.70 -7.03
C HIS A 271 -5.41 22.09 -6.74
N ALA A 272 -4.64 23.18 -6.88
CA ALA A 272 -5.17 24.53 -6.76
C ALA A 272 -5.87 24.93 -8.08
N GLU A 273 -7.19 24.71 -8.12
CA GLU A 273 -8.19 25.37 -8.97
C GLU A 273 -7.68 26.04 -10.25
N THR A 274 -7.68 25.31 -11.36
CA THR A 274 -7.88 25.93 -12.67
C THR A 274 -8.55 24.94 -13.60
N ASP A 275 -9.87 25.09 -13.74
CA ASP A 275 -10.66 24.53 -14.84
C ASP A 275 -10.20 25.25 -16.12
N GLY A 276 -9.25 24.65 -16.83
CA GLY A 276 -8.67 25.25 -18.02
C GLY A 276 -7.59 24.37 -18.61
N GLN A 277 -7.85 23.86 -19.81
CA GLN A 277 -6.93 23.09 -20.65
C GLN A 277 -5.55 23.76 -20.71
N GLN A 278 -4.57 23.18 -20.04
CA GLN A 278 -3.15 23.39 -20.33
C GLN A 278 -2.41 22.05 -20.23
N ASP A 279 -1.51 21.84 -21.18
CA ASP A 279 -0.84 20.59 -21.49
C ASP A 279 -0.31 19.83 -20.25
N GLU A 280 -1.02 18.76 -19.89
CA GLU A 280 -0.77 17.96 -18.70
C GLU A 280 0.53 17.13 -18.79
N VAL A 281 1.36 17.21 -17.76
CA VAL A 281 2.62 16.46 -17.60
C VAL A 281 2.36 14.93 -17.60
N PRO A 282 3.02 14.13 -18.46
CA PRO A 282 2.75 12.69 -18.63
C PRO A 282 2.92 11.79 -17.39
N CYS A 283 3.59 12.25 -16.33
CA CYS A 283 3.98 11.42 -15.19
C CYS A 283 2.81 11.06 -14.25
N PHE A 284 1.71 11.82 -14.27
CA PHE A 284 0.57 11.65 -13.35
C PHE A 284 -0.67 11.00 -13.98
N LYS A 285 -0.65 10.72 -15.30
CA LYS A 285 -1.76 10.07 -16.02
C LYS A 285 -2.18 8.70 -15.42
N PRO A 286 -1.26 7.74 -15.15
CA PRO A 286 -1.68 6.38 -14.78
C PRO A 286 -2.31 6.26 -13.38
N VAL A 287 -1.88 7.06 -12.39
CA VAL A 287 -2.42 6.98 -11.00
C VAL A 287 -3.77 7.68 -10.88
N ARG A 288 -3.97 8.80 -11.62
CA ARG A 288 -5.24 9.51 -11.68
C ARG A 288 -6.29 8.65 -12.40
N GLU A 289 -5.90 7.99 -13.50
CA GLU A 289 -6.74 7.04 -14.22
C GLU A 289 -7.08 5.84 -13.34
N GLU A 290 -6.12 5.20 -12.66
CA GLU A 290 -6.41 4.03 -11.81
C GLU A 290 -7.35 4.36 -10.65
N ARG A 291 -7.11 5.45 -9.90
CA ARG A 291 -8.04 5.86 -8.83
C ARG A 291 -9.41 6.27 -9.37
N LYS A 292 -9.46 6.90 -10.54
CA LYS A 292 -10.73 7.23 -11.22
C LYS A 292 -11.47 5.95 -11.63
N MET A 293 -10.76 4.98 -12.24
CA MET A 293 -11.29 3.68 -12.61
C MET A 293 -11.79 2.89 -11.40
N LEU A 294 -11.06 2.89 -10.27
CA LEU A 294 -11.48 2.22 -9.03
C LEU A 294 -12.74 2.86 -8.44
N ARG A 295 -12.85 4.20 -8.47
CA ARG A 295 -14.07 4.90 -8.03
C ARG A 295 -15.26 4.62 -8.96
N GLU A 296 -15.06 4.68 -10.27
CA GLU A 296 -16.09 4.34 -11.26
C GLU A 296 -16.54 2.88 -11.12
N LEU A 297 -15.60 1.97 -10.87
CA LEU A 297 -15.88 0.56 -10.63
C LEU A 297 -16.69 0.36 -9.35
N LYS A 298 -16.33 1.06 -8.25
CA LYS A 298 -17.13 1.03 -7.02
C LYS A 298 -18.56 1.52 -7.26
N VAL A 299 -18.73 2.63 -7.97
CA VAL A 299 -20.05 3.19 -8.31
C VAL A 299 -20.86 2.19 -9.14
N PHE A 300 -20.23 1.55 -10.13
CA PHE A 300 -20.85 0.48 -10.92
C PHE A 300 -21.30 -0.70 -10.04
N LEU A 301 -20.46 -1.16 -9.11
CA LEU A 301 -20.80 -2.28 -8.22
C LEU A 301 -21.93 -1.93 -7.25
N ASP A 302 -21.89 -0.74 -6.66
CA ASP A 302 -22.96 -0.24 -5.78
C ASP A 302 -24.28 -0.10 -6.56
N GLN A 303 -24.22 0.23 -7.86
CA GLN A 303 -25.40 0.28 -8.73
C GLN A 303 -25.89 -1.12 -9.09
N LEU A 304 -25.00 -2.02 -9.47
CA LEU A 304 -25.30 -3.42 -9.77
C LEU A 304 -25.95 -4.12 -8.56
N GLU A 305 -25.47 -3.87 -7.34
CA GLU A 305 -26.08 -4.39 -6.12
C GLU A 305 -27.55 -3.93 -5.97
N ARG A 306 -27.82 -2.63 -6.20
CA ARG A 306 -29.18 -2.07 -6.15
C ARG A 306 -30.09 -2.65 -7.23
N ASP A 307 -29.57 -2.87 -8.44
CA ASP A 307 -30.34 -3.40 -9.56
C ASP A 307 -30.65 -4.88 -9.37
N VAL A 308 -29.69 -5.67 -8.86
CA VAL A 308 -29.91 -7.06 -8.44
C VAL A 308 -31.01 -7.14 -7.38
N LEU A 309 -30.97 -6.27 -6.36
CA LEU A 309 -31.99 -6.22 -5.32
C LEU A 309 -33.39 -5.91 -5.87
N ARG A 310 -33.47 -4.94 -6.79
CA ARG A 310 -34.74 -4.59 -7.44
C ARG A 310 -35.27 -5.75 -8.27
N ALA A 311 -34.43 -6.41 -9.04
CA ALA A 311 -34.81 -7.55 -9.88
C ALA A 311 -35.22 -8.76 -9.05
N GLN A 312 -34.55 -9.01 -7.92
CA GLN A 312 -34.92 -10.06 -6.97
C GLN A 312 -36.33 -9.84 -6.37
N GLY A 313 -36.65 -8.58 -6.02
CA GLY A 313 -37.94 -8.19 -5.46
C GLY A 313 -39.08 -8.04 -6.47
N ALA A 314 -38.79 -8.08 -7.78
CA ALA A 314 -39.81 -7.96 -8.81
C ALA A 314 -40.74 -9.18 -8.83
N GLU A 315 -42.03 -8.93 -9.08
CA GLU A 315 -43.01 -9.99 -9.33
C GLU A 315 -42.80 -10.55 -10.74
N GLY A 316 -42.85 -11.87 -10.87
CA GLY A 316 -42.60 -12.56 -12.14
C GLY A 316 -42.55 -14.07 -11.96
N ASN A 317 -42.69 -14.82 -13.06
CA ASN A 317 -42.55 -16.27 -13.03
C ASN A 317 -41.09 -16.69 -12.80
N LEU A 318 -40.88 -17.94 -12.37
CA LEU A 318 -39.56 -18.43 -11.99
C LEU A 318 -38.56 -18.42 -13.16
N THR A 319 -39.04 -18.66 -14.39
CA THR A 319 -38.23 -18.65 -15.61
C THR A 319 -37.63 -17.28 -15.87
N ASP A 320 -38.44 -16.23 -15.83
CA ASP A 320 -38.00 -14.84 -16.06
C ASP A 320 -37.02 -14.40 -14.97
N LYS A 321 -37.27 -14.80 -13.71
CA LYS A 321 -36.35 -14.53 -12.60
C LYS A 321 -35.00 -15.23 -12.78
N TYR A 322 -34.99 -16.46 -13.30
CA TYR A 322 -33.76 -17.19 -13.59
C TYR A 322 -32.97 -16.57 -14.74
N GLN A 323 -33.66 -16.08 -15.78
CA GLN A 323 -33.02 -15.37 -16.89
C GLN A 323 -32.42 -14.05 -16.42
N GLY A 324 -33.14 -13.28 -15.60
CA GLY A 324 -32.62 -12.07 -14.97
C GLY A 324 -31.35 -12.34 -14.16
N PHE A 325 -31.38 -13.35 -13.29
CA PHE A 325 -30.20 -13.79 -12.53
C PHE A 325 -29.01 -14.14 -13.45
N LYS A 326 -29.24 -14.94 -14.51
CA LYS A 326 -28.19 -15.29 -15.48
C LYS A 326 -27.58 -14.05 -16.13
N SER A 327 -28.39 -13.09 -16.55
CA SER A 327 -27.91 -11.84 -17.15
C SER A 327 -27.04 -11.04 -16.19
N PHE A 328 -27.46 -10.87 -14.93
CA PHE A 328 -26.65 -10.17 -13.92
C PHE A 328 -25.36 -10.91 -13.58
N ARG A 329 -25.38 -12.24 -13.52
CA ARG A 329 -24.18 -13.05 -13.30
C ARG A 329 -23.17 -12.88 -14.42
N VAL A 330 -23.62 -12.86 -15.68
CA VAL A 330 -22.73 -12.60 -16.83
C VAL A 330 -22.12 -11.20 -16.74
N GLN A 331 -22.91 -10.17 -16.42
CA GLN A 331 -22.40 -8.80 -16.25
C GLN A 331 -21.34 -8.71 -15.14
N TYR A 332 -21.61 -9.37 -14.00
CA TYR A 332 -20.67 -9.46 -12.88
C TYR A 332 -19.35 -10.11 -13.31
N GLU A 333 -19.40 -11.29 -13.94
CA GLU A 333 -18.19 -12.03 -14.35
C GLU A 333 -17.40 -11.29 -15.45
N MET A 334 -18.08 -10.70 -16.43
CA MET A 334 -17.42 -9.88 -17.47
C MET A 334 -16.69 -8.70 -16.84
N LYS A 335 -17.33 -7.99 -15.91
CA LYS A 335 -16.72 -6.84 -15.24
C LYS A 335 -15.59 -7.27 -14.30
N LYS A 336 -15.72 -8.41 -13.63
CA LYS A 336 -14.70 -8.99 -12.75
C LYS A 336 -13.45 -9.32 -13.56
N LYS A 337 -13.60 -10.04 -14.68
CA LYS A 337 -12.47 -10.38 -15.58
C LYS A 337 -11.75 -9.14 -16.13
N GLN A 338 -12.48 -8.06 -16.43
CA GLN A 338 -11.88 -6.80 -16.90
C GLN A 338 -11.08 -6.08 -15.82
N THR A 339 -11.40 -6.28 -14.54
CA THR A 339 -10.89 -5.45 -13.44
C THR A 339 -10.07 -6.23 -12.40
N ASP A 340 -9.95 -7.54 -12.57
CA ASP A 340 -9.14 -8.44 -11.75
C ASP A 340 -7.66 -7.98 -11.63
N PRO A 341 -6.99 -7.48 -12.70
CA PRO A 341 -5.63 -6.96 -12.58
C PRO A 341 -5.52 -5.73 -11.66
N LEU A 342 -6.59 -4.94 -11.51
CA LEU A 342 -6.62 -3.72 -10.69
C LEU A 342 -6.74 -4.02 -9.19
N LEU A 343 -7.09 -5.25 -8.83
CA LEU A 343 -7.29 -5.69 -7.44
C LEU A 343 -6.16 -6.58 -6.92
N GLN A 344 -5.11 -6.79 -7.71
CA GLN A 344 -3.91 -7.48 -7.25
C GLN A 344 -3.15 -6.60 -6.23
N PRO A 345 -2.63 -7.18 -5.14
CA PRO A 345 -1.85 -6.42 -4.15
C PRO A 345 -0.61 -5.80 -4.80
N LEU A 346 -0.51 -4.48 -4.79
CA LEU A 346 0.64 -3.72 -5.31
C LEU A 346 1.94 -3.99 -4.51
N HIS A 347 1.83 -4.54 -3.30
CA HIS A 347 2.94 -4.81 -2.39
C HIS A 347 3.18 -6.31 -2.15
N LYS A 348 4.46 -6.68 -1.95
CA LYS A 348 4.86 -8.03 -1.50
C LYS A 348 4.37 -8.41 -0.09
N ASP A 349 3.87 -7.44 0.68
CA ASP A 349 3.26 -7.64 2.01
C ASP A 349 1.75 -7.98 1.95
N GLY A 350 1.15 -8.06 0.74
CA GLY A 350 -0.24 -8.49 0.55
C GLY A 350 -1.33 -7.48 0.96
N LYS A 351 -0.96 -6.27 1.38
CA LYS A 351 -1.93 -5.24 1.82
C LYS A 351 -2.48 -4.45 0.63
N LEU A 352 -3.81 -4.28 0.59
CA LEU A 352 -4.55 -3.49 -0.41
C LEU A 352 -4.55 -2.01 -0.02
N SER A 353 -4.63 -1.12 -1.01
CA SER A 353 -4.93 0.30 -0.77
C SER A 353 -6.36 0.48 -0.25
N VAL A 354 -6.66 1.63 0.37
CA VAL A 354 -8.01 1.96 0.86
C VAL A 354 -9.06 1.86 -0.26
N ASP A 355 -8.77 2.41 -1.44
CA ASP A 355 -9.67 2.37 -2.60
C ASP A 355 -9.89 0.93 -3.11
N GLN A 356 -8.82 0.14 -3.23
CA GLN A 356 -8.92 -1.28 -3.60
C GLN A 356 -9.69 -2.11 -2.57
N ALA A 357 -9.51 -1.82 -1.27
CA ALA A 357 -10.25 -2.49 -0.20
C ALA A 357 -11.75 -2.18 -0.27
N LEU A 358 -12.12 -0.92 -0.54
CA LEU A 358 -13.51 -0.50 -0.73
C LEU A 358 -14.15 -1.17 -1.96
N VAL A 359 -13.41 -1.27 -3.06
CA VAL A 359 -13.88 -1.96 -4.28
C VAL A 359 -14.00 -3.46 -4.03
N LYS A 360 -13.02 -4.10 -3.38
CA LYS A 360 -13.08 -5.51 -2.99
C LYS A 360 -14.29 -5.80 -2.09
N GLN A 361 -14.54 -4.94 -1.11
CA GLN A 361 -15.72 -5.05 -0.26
C GLN A 361 -17.03 -4.93 -1.07
N ALA A 362 -17.09 -4.07 -2.09
CA ALA A 362 -18.24 -3.96 -2.97
C ALA A 362 -18.44 -5.22 -3.83
N TRP A 363 -17.36 -5.81 -4.35
CA TRP A 363 -17.39 -7.11 -5.03
C TRP A 363 -17.95 -8.21 -4.15
N ASP A 364 -17.47 -8.30 -2.91
CA ASP A 364 -17.93 -9.31 -1.94
C ASP A 364 -19.43 -9.16 -1.63
N ARG A 365 -19.93 -7.91 -1.51
CA ARG A 365 -21.37 -7.65 -1.33
C ARG A 365 -22.21 -8.14 -2.51
N VAL A 366 -21.82 -7.80 -3.75
CA VAL A 366 -22.55 -8.23 -4.95
C VAL A 366 -22.50 -9.75 -5.10
N CYS A 367 -21.33 -10.36 -4.85
CA CYS A 367 -21.15 -11.81 -4.87
C CYS A 367 -22.10 -12.52 -3.90
N ALA A 368 -22.12 -12.07 -2.64
CA ALA A 368 -23.01 -12.59 -1.61
C ALA A 368 -24.49 -12.44 -2.02
N ARG A 369 -24.86 -11.29 -2.59
CA ARG A 369 -26.23 -11.04 -3.04
C ARG A 369 -26.67 -11.96 -4.17
N LEU A 370 -25.79 -12.16 -5.17
CA LEU A 370 -26.06 -13.07 -6.28
C LEU A 370 -26.19 -14.52 -5.79
N LEU A 371 -25.34 -14.93 -4.84
CA LEU A 371 -25.42 -16.25 -4.22
C LEU A 371 -26.76 -16.43 -3.48
N ASP A 372 -27.16 -15.47 -2.65
CA ASP A 372 -28.43 -15.51 -1.94
C ASP A 372 -29.63 -15.59 -2.90
N TRP A 373 -29.60 -14.83 -3.99
CA TRP A 373 -30.64 -14.90 -5.02
C TRP A 373 -30.68 -16.27 -5.70
N HIS A 374 -29.52 -16.83 -6.04
CA HIS A 374 -29.44 -18.18 -6.61
C HIS A 374 -30.01 -19.24 -5.68
N ILE A 375 -29.64 -19.21 -4.40
CA ILE A 375 -30.18 -20.10 -3.36
C ILE A 375 -31.71 -19.99 -3.29
N HIS A 376 -32.25 -18.77 -3.34
CA HIS A 376 -33.69 -18.55 -3.30
C HIS A 376 -34.39 -19.11 -4.55
N LEU A 377 -33.81 -18.94 -5.74
CA LEU A 377 -34.35 -19.49 -6.99
C LEU A 377 -34.36 -21.01 -6.97
N ASP A 378 -33.26 -21.64 -6.56
CA ASP A 378 -33.15 -23.09 -6.45
C ASP A 378 -34.15 -23.66 -5.45
N LYS A 379 -34.32 -23.02 -4.28
CA LYS A 379 -35.34 -23.41 -3.29
C LYS A 379 -36.77 -23.25 -3.80
N SER A 380 -36.99 -22.33 -4.73
CA SER A 380 -38.31 -22.04 -5.31
C SER A 380 -38.67 -22.96 -6.49
N LEU A 381 -37.77 -23.86 -6.89
CA LEU A 381 -38.06 -24.85 -7.93
C LEU A 381 -39.19 -25.79 -7.47
N PRO A 382 -40.12 -26.15 -8.38
CA PRO A 382 -41.27 -26.97 -8.03
C PRO A 382 -40.87 -28.42 -7.72
N GLY A 383 -41.59 -29.03 -6.78
CA GLY A 383 -41.46 -30.45 -6.45
C GLY A 383 -40.11 -30.80 -5.81
N PRO A 384 -39.55 -31.99 -6.09
CA PRO A 384 -38.32 -32.46 -5.44
C PRO A 384 -37.09 -31.62 -5.79
N LEU A 385 -37.12 -30.89 -6.92
CA LEU A 385 -36.01 -30.04 -7.35
C LEU A 385 -35.68 -28.93 -6.34
N GLY A 386 -36.69 -28.33 -5.70
CA GLY A 386 -36.48 -27.31 -4.67
C GLY A 386 -35.76 -27.85 -3.44
N VAL A 387 -36.11 -29.07 -3.04
CA VAL A 387 -35.49 -29.80 -1.92
C VAL A 387 -34.04 -30.16 -2.25
N ILE A 388 -33.80 -30.64 -3.48
CA ILE A 388 -32.47 -30.98 -3.99
C ILE A 388 -31.58 -29.73 -4.05
N GLY A 389 -32.08 -28.62 -4.61
CA GLY A 389 -31.36 -27.35 -4.65
C GLY A 389 -31.01 -26.82 -3.26
N ALA A 390 -31.95 -26.87 -2.31
CA ALA A 390 -31.71 -26.51 -0.92
C ALA A 390 -30.65 -27.39 -0.23
N TRP A 391 -30.59 -28.68 -0.58
CA TRP A 391 -29.59 -29.60 -0.08
C TRP A 391 -28.19 -29.31 -0.67
N LEU A 392 -28.12 -29.10 -1.99
CA LEU A 392 -26.86 -28.80 -2.71
C LEU A 392 -26.16 -27.57 -2.13
N HIS A 393 -26.90 -26.47 -1.90
CA HIS A 393 -26.31 -25.27 -1.29
C HIS A 393 -25.79 -25.51 0.13
N ARG A 394 -26.52 -26.28 0.95
CA ARG A 394 -26.04 -26.64 2.30
C ARG A 394 -24.77 -27.49 2.27
N ALA A 395 -24.68 -28.41 1.31
CA ALA A 395 -23.50 -29.24 1.09
C ALA A 395 -22.30 -28.40 0.62
N GLU A 396 -22.49 -27.52 -0.37
CA GLU A 396 -21.43 -26.63 -0.87
C GLU A 396 -20.92 -25.66 0.19
N MET A 397 -21.80 -25.06 1.00
CA MET A 397 -21.38 -24.21 2.11
C MET A 397 -20.54 -24.96 3.13
N ALA A 398 -20.91 -26.20 3.47
CA ALA A 398 -20.14 -27.03 4.38
C ALA A 398 -18.75 -27.35 3.85
N LEU A 399 -18.63 -27.61 2.55
CA LEU A 399 -17.36 -27.91 1.88
C LEU A 399 -16.44 -26.68 1.74
N ARG A 400 -16.98 -25.45 1.73
CA ARG A 400 -16.23 -24.20 1.62
C ARG A 400 -15.75 -23.62 2.96
N GLU A 401 -16.18 -24.17 4.10
CA GLU A 401 -15.74 -23.69 5.41
C GLU A 401 -14.27 -24.06 5.68
N ASP A 402 -13.39 -23.05 5.75
CA ASP A 402 -11.96 -23.22 6.04
C ASP A 402 -11.71 -23.94 7.39
N VAL A 403 -10.67 -24.79 7.42
CA VAL A 403 -10.20 -25.44 8.64
C VAL A 403 -9.08 -24.59 9.25
N PRO A 404 -9.30 -23.93 10.42
CA PRO A 404 -8.26 -23.13 11.05
C PRO A 404 -7.09 -24.02 11.49
N ILE A 405 -5.91 -23.76 10.95
CA ILE A 405 -4.67 -24.47 11.33
C ILE A 405 -4.18 -23.87 12.64
N GLN A 406 -4.15 -24.67 13.71
CA GLN A 406 -3.69 -24.25 15.04
C GLN A 406 -2.20 -24.57 15.22
N HIS A 407 -1.53 -23.86 16.14
CA HIS A 407 -0.08 -23.98 16.33
C HIS A 407 0.34 -25.35 16.90
N ALA A 408 -0.58 -26.12 17.50
CA ALA A 408 -0.34 -27.48 17.97
C ALA A 408 -0.91 -28.53 16.99
N HIS A 409 -0.09 -29.53 16.65
CA HIS A 409 -0.46 -30.58 15.68
C HIS A 409 -1.62 -31.47 16.16
N GLU A 410 -1.72 -31.73 17.47
CA GLU A 410 -2.77 -32.56 18.07
C GLU A 410 -4.14 -31.87 18.07
N GLU A 411 -4.17 -30.57 18.34
CA GLU A 411 -5.40 -29.76 18.29
C GLU A 411 -5.92 -29.64 16.85
N THR A 412 -5.01 -29.45 15.88
CA THR A 412 -5.34 -29.44 14.45
C THR A 412 -5.92 -30.78 13.99
N ALA A 413 -5.37 -31.91 14.46
CA ALA A 413 -5.89 -33.24 14.16
C ALA A 413 -7.31 -33.46 14.72
N ASN A 414 -7.58 -32.97 15.93
CA ASN A 414 -8.91 -33.03 16.55
C ASN A 414 -9.94 -32.16 15.80
N VAL A 415 -9.54 -30.96 15.35
CA VAL A 415 -10.38 -30.07 14.54
C VAL A 415 -10.69 -30.71 13.17
N LEU A 416 -9.69 -31.30 12.51
CA LEU A 416 -9.88 -32.03 11.25
C LEU A 416 -10.81 -33.23 11.42
N HIS A 417 -10.63 -34.03 12.47
CA HIS A 417 -11.48 -35.18 12.75
C HIS A 417 -12.93 -34.76 13.01
N ARG A 418 -13.15 -33.73 13.83
CA ARG A 418 -14.48 -33.17 14.08
C ARG A 418 -15.12 -32.62 12.79
N LYS A 419 -14.34 -31.97 11.93
CA LYS A 419 -14.83 -31.46 10.63
C LYS A 419 -15.23 -32.60 9.70
N LEU A 420 -14.44 -33.67 9.65
CA LEU A 420 -14.73 -34.87 8.89
C LEU A 420 -16.05 -35.51 9.33
N GLU A 421 -16.27 -35.65 10.64
CA GLU A 421 -17.53 -36.19 11.19
C GLU A 421 -18.72 -35.27 10.87
N GLN A 422 -18.54 -33.95 10.94
CA GLN A 422 -19.58 -33.00 10.50
C GLN A 422 -19.91 -33.14 9.02
N HIS A 423 -18.93 -33.35 8.14
CA HIS A 423 -19.16 -33.57 6.71
C HIS A 423 -19.90 -34.89 6.46
N LYS A 424 -19.55 -35.96 7.17
CA LYS A 424 -20.28 -37.25 7.09
C LYS A 424 -21.75 -37.10 7.42
N VAL A 425 -22.08 -36.36 8.48
CA VAL A 425 -23.48 -36.10 8.87
C VAL A 425 -24.19 -35.22 7.84
N LYS A 426 -23.56 -34.12 7.40
CA LYS A 426 -24.16 -33.18 6.42
C LYS A 426 -24.37 -33.83 5.04
N LEU A 427 -23.57 -34.83 4.68
CA LEU A 427 -23.64 -35.56 3.41
C LEU A 427 -24.30 -36.94 3.52
N ALA A 428 -24.85 -37.32 4.67
CA ALA A 428 -25.47 -38.64 4.89
C ALA A 428 -26.60 -38.94 3.89
N ASP A 429 -27.38 -37.91 3.54
CA ASP A 429 -28.52 -38.02 2.63
C ASP A 429 -28.13 -37.95 1.14
N LEU A 430 -26.83 -37.89 0.81
CA LEU A 430 -26.35 -37.70 -0.58
C LEU A 430 -26.99 -38.71 -1.55
N TRP A 431 -27.04 -39.99 -1.16
CA TRP A 431 -27.61 -41.04 -2.00
C TRP A 431 -29.12 -40.95 -2.14
N VAL A 432 -29.82 -40.50 -1.10
CA VAL A 432 -31.27 -40.29 -1.12
C VAL A 432 -31.61 -39.13 -2.06
N VAL A 433 -30.84 -38.05 -2.01
CA VAL A 433 -30.97 -36.88 -2.89
C VAL A 433 -30.64 -37.26 -4.33
N PHE A 434 -29.60 -38.08 -4.54
CA PHE A 434 -29.23 -38.59 -5.86
C PHE A 434 -30.34 -39.46 -6.47
N ASP A 435 -30.87 -40.41 -5.70
CA ASP A 435 -31.93 -41.30 -6.18
C ASP A 435 -33.24 -40.50 -6.44
N ALA A 436 -33.55 -39.48 -5.64
CA ALA A 436 -34.69 -38.57 -5.87
C ALA A 436 -34.52 -37.71 -7.14
N TYR A 437 -33.31 -37.22 -7.42
CA TYR A 437 -32.99 -36.51 -8.66
C TYR A 437 -33.13 -37.44 -9.87
N HIS A 438 -32.53 -38.64 -9.78
CA HIS A 438 -32.56 -39.61 -10.87
C HIS A 438 -33.99 -40.09 -11.16
N ALA A 439 -34.80 -40.35 -10.12
CA ALA A 439 -36.21 -40.68 -10.26
C ALA A 439 -37.02 -39.55 -10.93
N PHE A 440 -36.79 -38.29 -10.55
CA PHE A 440 -37.44 -37.14 -11.16
C PHE A 440 -37.07 -36.98 -12.64
N VAL A 441 -35.77 -37.10 -12.97
CA VAL A 441 -35.26 -37.01 -14.35
C VAL A 441 -35.82 -38.14 -15.20
N LEU A 442 -35.73 -39.40 -14.76
CA LEU A 442 -36.28 -40.55 -15.47
C LEU A 442 -37.80 -40.45 -15.68
N HIS A 443 -38.54 -39.97 -14.68
CA HIS A 443 -39.99 -39.78 -14.79
C HIS A 443 -40.37 -38.69 -15.81
N ARG A 444 -39.53 -37.67 -16.01
CA ARG A 444 -39.70 -36.66 -17.06
C ARG A 444 -39.19 -37.10 -18.43
N TYR A 445 -38.19 -37.97 -18.53
CA TYR A 445 -37.78 -38.55 -19.83
C TYR A 445 -38.87 -39.42 -20.47
N SER A 446 -39.89 -39.84 -19.71
CA SER A 446 -41.10 -40.50 -20.25
C SER A 446 -42.15 -39.51 -20.80
N ILE A 447 -42.08 -38.23 -20.45
CA ILE A 447 -42.98 -37.16 -20.92
C ILE A 447 -42.12 -36.09 -21.60
N LYS A 448 -41.98 -36.16 -22.93
CA LYS A 448 -41.17 -35.25 -23.75
C LYS A 448 -41.58 -33.79 -23.57
N GLU A 449 -41.06 -33.09 -22.55
CA GLU A 449 -41.07 -31.64 -22.51
C GLU A 449 -40.14 -31.09 -21.41
N ILE A 450 -39.35 -30.08 -21.82
CA ILE A 450 -38.60 -29.09 -21.03
C ILE A 450 -37.08 -29.36 -20.88
N ASN A 451 -36.32 -28.43 -21.48
CA ASN A 451 -34.90 -28.14 -21.35
C ASN A 451 -34.40 -28.22 -19.90
N LEU A 452 -33.68 -29.29 -19.56
CA LEU A 452 -33.16 -29.58 -18.22
C LEU A 452 -31.65 -29.31 -18.11
N ASN A 453 -31.17 -28.23 -18.75
CA ASN A 453 -29.77 -27.77 -18.64
C ASN A 453 -29.46 -27.04 -17.32
N MET A 454 -30.10 -27.40 -16.20
CA MET A 454 -29.97 -26.65 -14.95
C MET A 454 -29.36 -27.38 -13.75
N ILE A 455 -29.04 -28.67 -13.82
CA ILE A 455 -28.37 -29.36 -12.70
C ILE A 455 -27.40 -30.41 -13.25
N LEU A 456 -26.36 -29.95 -13.93
CA LEU A 456 -25.29 -30.81 -14.47
C LEU A 456 -23.92 -30.32 -13.96
N CYS A 457 -23.72 -30.37 -12.63
CA CYS A 457 -22.40 -30.11 -12.04
C CYS A 457 -21.94 -31.12 -10.98
N PHE A 458 -22.64 -32.24 -10.76
CA PHE A 458 -22.20 -33.20 -9.72
C PHE A 458 -21.52 -34.48 -10.23
N HIS A 459 -21.32 -34.64 -11.54
CA HIS A 459 -20.71 -35.86 -12.08
C HIS A 459 -19.22 -35.77 -12.46
N PHE A 460 -18.57 -34.61 -12.32
CA PHE A 460 -17.17 -34.46 -12.78
C PHE A 460 -16.11 -34.16 -11.72
N ALA A 461 -16.46 -33.95 -10.44
CA ALA A 461 -15.48 -33.48 -9.45
C ALA A 461 -14.99 -34.52 -8.41
N GLY A 462 -15.50 -35.75 -8.36
CA GLY A 462 -15.32 -36.57 -7.15
C GLY A 462 -15.02 -38.06 -7.25
N GLY A 463 -15.11 -38.72 -8.42
CA GLY A 463 -14.72 -40.14 -8.52
C GLY A 463 -15.37 -41.09 -7.50
N ILE A 464 -16.63 -40.87 -7.11
CA ILE A 464 -17.39 -41.80 -6.26
C ILE A 464 -18.40 -42.53 -7.12
N THR A 465 -18.10 -43.79 -7.48
CA THR A 465 -19.07 -44.70 -8.10
C THR A 465 -19.87 -45.43 -7.02
N LYS A 466 -21.20 -45.53 -7.21
CA LYS A 466 -22.06 -46.41 -6.39
C LYS A 466 -21.56 -47.85 -6.64
N PRO A 467 -21.29 -48.67 -5.62
CA PRO A 467 -20.91 -50.06 -5.85
C PRO A 467 -22.09 -50.78 -6.54
N GLY A 468 -21.88 -51.22 -7.79
CA GLY A 468 -22.84 -52.04 -8.55
C GLY A 468 -23.48 -51.42 -9.79
N ILE A 469 -23.12 -50.21 -10.22
CA ILE A 469 -23.56 -49.64 -11.52
C ILE A 469 -22.35 -49.57 -12.46
N THR A 470 -22.47 -50.16 -13.66
CA THR A 470 -21.39 -50.12 -14.66
C THR A 470 -21.71 -49.08 -15.73
N GLN A 471 -20.66 -48.58 -16.39
CA GLN A 471 -20.73 -47.50 -17.39
C GLN A 471 -21.65 -47.81 -18.60
N ALA A 472 -22.11 -49.06 -18.74
CA ALA A 472 -23.06 -49.49 -19.76
C ALA A 472 -24.52 -49.14 -19.45
N ASP A 473 -24.84 -48.74 -18.22
CA ASP A 473 -26.22 -48.43 -17.77
C ASP A 473 -26.61 -46.95 -17.99
N LEU A 474 -25.72 -46.12 -18.54
CA LEU A 474 -25.94 -44.70 -18.78
C LEU A 474 -26.38 -44.42 -20.22
N PRO A 475 -27.43 -43.60 -20.48
CA PRO A 475 -27.81 -43.21 -21.83
C PRO A 475 -26.73 -42.29 -22.45
N ALA A 476 -26.39 -42.54 -23.72
CA ALA A 476 -25.38 -41.79 -24.46
C ALA A 476 -25.81 -40.32 -24.71
N ASP A 477 -24.87 -39.38 -24.52
CA ASP A 477 -25.00 -37.96 -24.85
C ASP A 477 -24.99 -37.79 -26.39
N PRO A 478 -26.12 -37.46 -27.04
CA PRO A 478 -26.18 -37.45 -28.50
C PRO A 478 -25.63 -36.16 -29.13
N GLN A 479 -25.29 -35.13 -28.36
CA GLN A 479 -24.99 -33.80 -28.93
C GLN A 479 -23.74 -33.11 -28.37
N GLY A 480 -23.03 -33.69 -27.40
CA GLY A 480 -21.72 -33.19 -27.00
C GLY A 480 -21.73 -31.76 -26.45
N GLN A 481 -22.86 -31.29 -25.92
CA GLN A 481 -23.00 -29.95 -25.34
C GLN A 481 -22.54 -29.86 -23.88
N ILE A 482 -22.17 -30.99 -23.25
CA ILE A 482 -21.79 -31.06 -21.83
C ILE A 482 -20.32 -30.61 -21.61
N SER A 483 -19.46 -30.68 -22.64
CA SER A 483 -18.01 -30.42 -22.52
C SER A 483 -17.62 -28.94 -22.41
N GLU A 484 -18.47 -28.00 -22.81
CA GLU A 484 -18.15 -26.56 -22.77
C GLU A 484 -18.41 -25.87 -21.42
N TRP A 485 -19.10 -26.53 -20.48
CA TRP A 485 -19.49 -25.91 -19.19
C TRP A 485 -18.52 -26.18 -18.03
N CYS A 486 -17.54 -27.06 -18.21
CA CYS A 486 -16.59 -27.47 -17.16
C CYS A 486 -15.25 -26.70 -17.17
N ALA A 487 -15.14 -25.59 -17.89
CA ALA A 487 -13.93 -24.78 -17.92
C ALA A 487 -14.02 -23.59 -16.94
N CYS A 488 -13.78 -23.83 -15.65
CA CYS A 488 -13.20 -22.82 -14.76
C CYS A 488 -12.26 -23.48 -13.73
N PRO A 489 -11.01 -23.00 -13.60
CA PRO A 489 -10.03 -23.54 -12.66
C PRO A 489 -10.36 -23.14 -11.21
N THR A 490 -10.01 -24.04 -10.29
CA THR A 490 -9.97 -23.89 -8.82
C THR A 490 -9.37 -22.59 -8.33
#